data_AF-A0A9E3DSD3-F1
#
_entry.id   AF-A0A9E3DSD3-F1
#
_cell.length_a   1.000
_cell.length_b   1.000
_cell.length_c   1.000
_cell.angle_alpha   90.00
_cell.angle_beta   90.00
_cell.angle_gamma   90.00
#
_symmetry.space_group_name_H-M   'P 1'
#
loop_
_entity.id
_entity.type
_entity.pdbx_description
1 polymer ?
#
loop_
_entity_poly.entity_id
_entity_poly.type
_entity_poly.pdbx_seq_one_letter_code
_entity_poly.pdbx_strand_id
1 'polypeptide(L)'
;HDAQPSFQSLHDSQADSTPDGRSFPTALDPFTCTRYEIADFTTAARALGVDYLGVCCGAAPHHIRAMAEALGRTPPASRYTADMSKHAYFGTDSALKSEYQEYAVEL
;
A
#
# COMPACT_ATOMS: atom_id res chain seq x y z
N HIS A 1 8.69 3.80 21.06
CA HIS A 1 7.56 2.88 20.91
C HIS A 1 6.74 2.74 22.21
N ASP A 2 7.34 3.00 23.38
CA ASP A 2 6.71 2.81 24.70
C ASP A 2 5.43 3.62 24.94
N ALA A 3 5.28 4.79 24.31
CA ALA A 3 4.10 5.64 24.48
C ALA A 3 2.86 5.18 23.69
N GLN A 4 3.05 4.37 22.62
CA GLN A 4 1.97 3.89 21.74
C GLN A 4 2.21 2.41 21.38
N PRO A 5 2.13 1.49 22.36
CA PRO A 5 2.55 0.10 22.19
C PRO A 5 1.62 -0.72 21.29
N SER A 6 0.38 -0.26 21.05
CA SER A 6 -0.60 -0.96 20.24
C SER A 6 -1.28 -0.03 19.24
N PHE A 7 -1.91 -0.61 18.21
CA PHE A 7 -2.59 0.21 17.21
C PHE A 7 -3.78 1.01 17.79
N GLN A 8 -4.38 0.55 18.90
CA GLN A 8 -5.43 1.29 19.64
C GLN A 8 -4.90 2.53 20.38
N SER A 9 -3.59 2.57 20.62
CA SER A 9 -2.91 3.71 21.27
C SER A 9 -2.27 4.67 20.26
N LEU A 10 -2.43 4.44 18.96
CA LEU A 10 -1.87 5.31 17.94
C LEU A 10 -2.53 6.68 17.97
N HIS A 11 -1.69 7.71 17.84
CA HIS A 11 -2.11 9.10 17.76
C HIS A 11 -1.49 9.74 16.52
N ASP A 12 -2.34 10.22 15.60
CA ASP A 12 -1.89 11.07 14.51
C ASP A 12 -1.74 12.52 14.99
N SER A 13 -0.50 12.97 15.11
CA SER A 13 -0.17 14.35 15.51
C SER A 13 -0.67 15.43 14.57
N GLN A 14 -1.08 15.07 13.35
CA GLN A 14 -1.57 16.00 12.32
C GLN A 14 -3.11 16.00 12.21
N ALA A 15 -3.81 15.16 12.98
CA ALA A 15 -5.24 14.98 12.86
C ALA A 15 -6.03 15.77 13.93
N ASP A 16 -6.23 17.06 13.66
CA ASP A 16 -7.01 17.96 14.54
C ASP A 16 -8.50 17.60 14.66
N SER A 17 -9.01 16.74 13.77
CA SER A 17 -10.44 16.45 13.61
C SER A 17 -10.88 15.08 14.15
N THR A 18 -10.02 14.37 14.88
CA THR A 18 -10.37 13.04 15.41
C THR A 18 -11.20 13.13 16.70
N PRO A 19 -12.28 12.34 16.83
CA PRO A 19 -12.99 12.22 18.11
C PRO A 19 -12.03 11.79 19.23
N ASP A 20 -12.05 12.51 20.36
CA ASP A 20 -11.23 12.26 21.54
C ASP A 20 -9.70 12.27 21.33
N GLY A 21 -9.20 12.82 20.21
CA GLY A 21 -7.76 12.87 19.91
C GLY A 21 -7.13 11.48 19.73
N ARG A 22 -7.92 10.48 19.32
CA ARG A 22 -7.44 9.10 19.10
C ARG A 22 -7.73 8.66 17.67
N SER A 23 -6.77 7.98 17.07
CA SER A 23 -6.91 7.49 15.69
C SER A 23 -7.78 6.23 15.61
N PHE A 24 -7.74 5.36 16.63
CA PHE A 24 -8.57 4.16 16.66
C PHE A 24 -10.03 4.47 17.07
N PRO A 25 -11.05 3.85 16.45
CA PRO A 25 -10.97 2.90 15.33
C PRO A 25 -11.18 3.53 13.94
N THR A 26 -11.52 4.81 13.86
CA THR A 26 -12.12 5.41 12.66
C THR A 26 -11.22 6.37 11.88
N ALA A 27 -10.00 6.63 12.33
CA ALA A 27 -9.04 7.54 11.69
C ALA A 27 -7.64 6.89 11.61
N LEU A 28 -7.60 5.63 11.17
CA LEU A 28 -6.37 4.84 11.03
C LEU A 28 -5.74 4.93 9.64
N ASP A 29 -6.35 5.66 8.71
CA ASP A 29 -5.92 5.83 7.32
C ASP A 29 -4.42 6.17 7.20
N PRO A 30 -3.85 7.09 8.02
CA PRO A 30 -2.42 7.43 7.95
C PRO A 30 -1.47 6.30 8.38
N PHE A 31 -1.99 5.28 9.08
CA PHE A 31 -1.20 4.16 9.62
C PHE A 31 -1.37 2.88 8.78
N THR A 32 -1.99 2.98 7.60
CA THR A 32 -2.16 1.83 6.71
C THR A 32 -0.86 1.53 5.97
N CYS A 33 -0.54 0.23 5.82
CA CYS A 33 0.58 -0.19 4.98
C CYS A 33 0.26 0.07 3.52
N THR A 34 1.30 0.36 2.74
CA THR A 34 1.27 0.34 1.28
C THR A 34 1.37 -1.09 0.75
N ARG A 35 1.04 -1.27 -0.54
CA ARG A 35 1.24 -2.55 -1.23
C ARG A 35 2.70 -3.01 -1.27
N TYR A 36 3.64 -2.07 -1.30
CA TYR A 36 5.07 -2.37 -1.38
C TYR A 36 5.58 -2.87 -0.02
N GLU A 37 5.18 -2.22 1.08
CA GLU A 37 5.52 -2.69 2.43
C GLU A 37 4.95 -4.09 2.72
N ILE A 38 3.74 -4.38 2.23
CA ILE A 38 3.18 -5.75 2.33
C ILE A 38 4.00 -6.76 1.51
N ALA A 39 4.49 -6.40 0.32
CA ALA A 39 5.34 -7.27 -0.49
C ALA A 39 6.71 -7.53 0.19
N ASP A 40 7.30 -6.49 0.78
CA ASP A 40 8.56 -6.60 1.53
C ASP A 40 8.40 -7.49 2.78
N PHE A 41 7.34 -7.24 3.56
CA PHE A 41 6.96 -8.10 4.69
C PHE A 41 6.79 -9.56 4.25
N THR A 42 6.11 -9.79 3.12
CA THR A 42 5.86 -11.13 2.59
C THR A 42 7.16 -11.84 2.24
N THR A 43 8.07 -11.16 1.57
CA THR A 43 9.38 -11.71 1.19
C THR A 43 10.21 -12.04 2.43
N ALA A 44 10.24 -11.14 3.41
CA ALA A 44 10.94 -11.35 4.67
C ALA A 44 10.36 -12.53 5.47
N ALA A 45 9.03 -12.59 5.62
CA ALA A 45 8.37 -13.70 6.31
C ALA A 45 8.58 -15.04 5.60
N ARG A 46 8.59 -15.05 4.26
CA ARG A 46 8.91 -16.26 3.49
C ARG A 46 10.35 -16.72 3.72
N ALA A 47 11.31 -15.80 3.76
CA ALA A 47 12.71 -16.11 4.03
C ALA A 47 12.91 -16.70 5.44
N LEU A 48 12.04 -16.38 6.40
CA LEU A 48 12.00 -16.97 7.73
C LEU A 48 11.31 -18.34 7.79
N GLY A 49 10.81 -18.86 6.67
CA GLY A 49 10.16 -20.16 6.58
C GLY A 49 8.65 -20.16 6.84
N VAL A 50 7.98 -19.01 6.81
CA VAL A 50 6.51 -18.97 6.92
C VAL A 50 5.88 -19.50 5.63
N ASP A 51 4.95 -20.45 5.75
CA ASP A 51 4.23 -21.07 4.63
C ASP A 51 2.79 -20.58 4.47
N TYR A 52 2.19 -20.00 5.51
CA TYR A 52 0.83 -19.48 5.49
C TYR A 52 0.82 -17.99 5.84
N LEU A 53 0.54 -17.16 4.84
CA LEU A 53 0.63 -15.70 4.91
C LEU A 53 -0.74 -15.08 4.67
N GLY A 54 -1.08 -14.09 5.49
CA GLY A 54 -2.32 -13.33 5.39
C GLY A 54 -2.18 -11.96 6.04
N VAL A 55 -3.16 -11.09 5.80
CA VAL A 55 -3.26 -9.76 6.41
C VAL A 55 -4.60 -9.66 7.13
N CYS A 56 -4.60 -9.08 8.32
CA CYS A 56 -5.79 -8.96 9.16
C CYS A 56 -6.48 -7.59 8.94
N CYS A 57 -6.73 -6.83 10.00
CA CYS A 57 -7.28 -5.48 9.92
C CYS A 57 -6.42 -4.58 9.02
N GLY A 58 -7.08 -3.74 8.21
CA GLY A 58 -6.39 -2.90 7.22
C GLY A 58 -6.03 -3.62 5.91
N ALA A 59 -6.33 -4.92 5.77
CA ALA A 59 -6.18 -5.61 4.51
C ALA A 59 -7.11 -5.02 3.43
N ALA A 60 -6.53 -4.72 2.28
CA ALA A 60 -7.25 -4.33 1.08
C ALA A 60 -6.90 -5.30 -0.07
N PRO A 61 -7.73 -5.41 -1.12
CA PRO A 61 -7.46 -6.36 -2.23
C PRO A 61 -6.09 -6.20 -2.88
N HIS A 62 -5.54 -4.99 -2.91
CA HIS A 62 -4.21 -4.73 -3.45
C HIS A 62 -3.08 -5.22 -2.53
N HIS A 63 -3.29 -5.31 -1.21
CA HIS A 63 -2.34 -5.92 -0.27
C HIS A 63 -2.21 -7.42 -0.52
N ILE A 64 -3.35 -8.11 -0.64
CA ILE A 64 -3.37 -9.56 -0.88
C ILE A 64 -2.76 -9.90 -2.25
N ARG A 65 -3.02 -9.06 -3.25
CA ARG A 65 -2.39 -9.19 -4.57
C ARG A 65 -0.88 -9.02 -4.51
N ALA A 66 -0.39 -7.95 -3.87
CA ALA A 66 1.04 -7.70 -3.74
C ALA A 66 1.76 -8.83 -2.98
N MET A 67 1.14 -9.37 -1.92
CA MET A 67 1.62 -10.56 -1.22
C MET A 67 1.74 -11.77 -2.17
N ALA A 68 0.71 -12.06 -2.96
CA ALA A 68 0.75 -13.18 -3.90
C ALA A 68 1.85 -13.01 -4.97
N GLU A 69 1.96 -11.81 -5.53
CA GLU A 69 2.95 -11.47 -6.57
C GLU A 69 4.38 -11.50 -6.03
N ALA A 70 4.61 -11.05 -4.79
CA ALA A 70 5.90 -11.16 -4.11
C ALA A 70 6.36 -12.63 -3.93
N LEU A 71 5.42 -13.56 -3.82
CA LEU A 71 5.69 -15.01 -3.79
C LEU A 71 5.85 -15.63 -5.19
N GLY A 72 5.91 -14.80 -6.25
CA GLY A 72 6.03 -15.26 -7.63
C GLY A 72 4.74 -15.85 -8.22
N ARG A 73 3.58 -15.58 -7.61
CA ARG A 73 2.28 -16.08 -8.10
C ARG A 73 1.61 -15.03 -8.98
N THR A 74 0.80 -15.51 -9.93
CA THR A 74 -0.01 -14.64 -10.81
C THR A 74 -1.50 -15.01 -10.68
N PRO A 75 -2.17 -14.66 -9.57
CA PRO A 75 -3.61 -14.93 -9.41
C PRO A 75 -4.46 -14.18 -10.44
N PRO A 76 -5.74 -14.55 -10.67
CA PRO A 76 -6.63 -13.83 -11.57
C PRO A 76 -6.75 -12.32 -11.28
N ALA A 77 -6.59 -11.93 -10.01
CA ALA A 77 -6.60 -10.53 -9.60
C ALA A 77 -5.37 -9.72 -10.07
N SER A 78 -4.28 -10.37 -10.48
CA SER A 78 -3.08 -9.74 -11.06
C SER A 78 -3.36 -8.95 -12.34
N ARG A 79 -4.49 -9.22 -13.01
CA ARG A 79 -4.97 -8.37 -14.11
C ARG A 79 -5.22 -6.91 -13.71
N TYR A 80 -5.34 -6.62 -12.42
CA TYR A 80 -5.53 -5.28 -11.87
C TYR A 80 -4.27 -4.70 -11.23
N THR A 81 -3.11 -5.29 -11.49
CA THR A 81 -1.83 -4.73 -11.03
C THR A 81 -1.58 -3.39 -11.70
N ALA A 82 -1.01 -2.47 -10.92
CA ALA A 82 -0.74 -1.13 -11.41
C ALA A 82 0.32 -1.22 -12.51
N ASP A 83 -0.04 -0.76 -13.70
CA ASP A 83 0.86 -0.67 -14.85
C ASP A 83 1.27 0.78 -15.02
N MET A 84 2.40 1.15 -14.40
CA MET A 84 2.90 2.52 -14.45
C MET A 84 3.33 2.94 -15.86
N SER A 85 3.62 2.00 -16.77
CA SER A 85 3.91 2.35 -18.17
C SER A 85 2.74 3.08 -18.83
N LYS A 86 1.51 2.86 -18.34
CA LYS A 86 0.28 3.49 -18.83
C LYS A 86 -0.19 4.68 -18.02
N HIS A 87 0.59 5.12 -17.03
CA HIS A 87 0.23 6.30 -16.25
C HIS A 87 0.24 7.53 -17.15
N ALA A 88 -0.78 8.40 -17.05
CA ALA A 88 -0.95 9.52 -17.97
C ALA A 88 0.26 10.47 -18.02
N TYR A 89 0.82 10.79 -16.86
CA TYR A 89 1.95 11.72 -16.71
C TYR A 89 3.31 11.01 -16.68
N PHE A 90 3.47 10.01 -15.80
CA PHE A 90 4.73 9.30 -15.57
C PHE A 90 4.93 8.00 -16.37
N GLY A 91 4.04 7.70 -17.33
CA GLY A 91 4.12 6.49 -18.12
C GLY A 91 5.09 6.58 -19.30
N THR A 92 5.37 5.42 -19.89
CA THR A 92 6.33 5.24 -20.99
C THR A 92 5.72 4.56 -22.21
N ASP A 93 4.41 4.25 -22.19
CA ASP A 93 3.71 3.64 -23.32
C ASP A 93 3.66 4.62 -24.51
N SER A 94 3.99 4.12 -25.70
CA SER A 94 4.00 4.90 -26.94
C SER A 94 2.64 5.51 -27.33
N ALA A 95 1.54 4.98 -26.78
CA ALA A 95 0.19 5.49 -27.02
C ALA A 95 -0.14 6.72 -26.14
N LEU A 96 0.74 7.11 -25.21
CA LEU A 96 0.54 8.28 -24.37
C LEU A 96 0.68 9.57 -25.19
N LYS A 97 -0.14 10.55 -24.82
CA LYS A 97 -0.13 11.89 -25.41
C LYS A 97 1.09 12.67 -24.91
N SER A 98 1.86 13.27 -25.81
CA SER A 98 3.06 14.04 -25.46
C SER A 98 2.73 15.22 -24.55
N GLU A 99 1.55 15.82 -24.69
CA GLU A 99 1.11 16.95 -23.88
C GLU A 99 1.03 16.59 -22.38
N TYR A 100 0.66 15.35 -22.03
CA TYR A 100 0.64 14.93 -20.63
C TYR A 100 2.06 14.70 -20.09
N GLN A 101 2.99 14.24 -20.91
CA GLN A 101 4.37 14.03 -20.51
C GLN A 101 5.11 15.37 -20.36
N GLU A 102 4.82 16.34 -21.22
CA GLU A 102 5.34 17.70 -21.11
C GLU A 102 4.84 18.39 -19.83
N TYR A 103 3.55 18.26 -19.52
CA TYR A 103 2.97 18.81 -18.29
C TYR A 103 3.51 18.13 -17.02
N ALA A 104 3.99 16.89 -17.10
CA ALA A 104 4.52 16.18 -15.93
C ALA A 104 5.71 16.90 -15.26
N VAL A 105 6.41 17.78 -15.99
CA VAL A 105 7.52 18.59 -15.46
C VAL A 105 7.04 19.73 -14.53
N GLU A 106 5.76 20.12 -14.63
CA GLU A 106 5.16 21.19 -13.83
C GLU A 106 4.47 20.69 -12.55
N LEU A 107 4.38 19.37 -12.36
CA LEU A 107 3.80 18.72 -11.16
C LEU A 107 4.80 18.65 -9.99
#